data_AF-A0A1X2H9T3-F1
#
_entry.id   AF-A0A1X2H9T3-F1
#
_cell.length_a   1.000
_cell.length_b   1.000
_cell.length_c   1.000
_cell.angle_alpha   90.00
_cell.angle_beta   90.00
_cell.angle_gamma   90.00
#
_symmetry.space_group_name_H-M   'P 1'
#
loop_
_entity.id
_entity.type
_entity.pdbx_description
1 polymer ?
#
loop_
_entity_poly.entity_id
_entity_poly.type
_entity_poly.pdbx_seq_one_letter_code
_entity_poly.pdbx_strand_id
1 'polypeptide(L)' 'MEYTRRVIDQQLPERREFVTKAMNKLMGDVTWTMSTKNRERFTQNVSSFRRELASENVVLVPVRVY' A
#
# COMPACT_ATOMS: atom_id res chain seq x y z
N MET A 1 10.45 -3.33 4.36
CA MET A 1 9.64 -2.61 5.38
C MET A 1 10.00 -1.14 5.48
N GLU A 2 11.26 -0.75 5.29
CA GLU A 2 11.70 0.67 5.37
C GLU A 2 10.98 1.58 4.37
N TYR A 3 10.80 1.15 3.12
CA TYR A 3 10.09 1.94 2.10
C TYR A 3 8.64 2.25 2.49
N THR A 4 7.88 1.25 2.96
CA THR A 4 6.50 1.42 3.43
C THR A 4 6.41 2.45 4.55
N ARG A 5 7.36 2.43 5.49
CA ARG A 5 7.44 3.37 6.60
C ARG A 5 7.66 4.80 6.11
N ARG A 6 8.62 5.00 5.19
CA ARG A 6 8.86 6.30 4.55
C ARG A 6 7.63 6.82 3.80
N VAL A 7 6.89 5.95 3.09
CA VAL A 7 5.64 6.33 2.42
C VAL A 7 4.60 6.83 3.43
N ILE A 8 4.42 6.12 4.55
CA ILE A 8 3.47 6.50 5.61
C ILE A 8 3.89 7.84 6.24
N ASP A 9 5.16 7.99 6.59
CA ASP A 9 5.66 9.19 7.29
C ASP A 9 5.54 10.47 6.44
N GLN A 10 5.58 10.33 5.10
CA GLN A 10 5.39 11.44 4.17
C GLN A 10 3.93 11.79 3.90
N GLN A 11 2.96 11.00 4.39
CA GLN A 11 1.54 11.39 4.32
C GLN A 11 1.19 12.39 5.43
N LEU A 12 0.15 13.18 5.18
CA LEU A 12 -0.46 14.06 6.17
C LEU A 12 -0.81 13.27 7.45
N PRO A 13 -0.57 13.79 8.67
CA PRO A 13 -0.75 13.06 9.92
C PRO A 13 -2.09 12.34 10.05
N GLU A 14 -3.18 13.01 9.68
CA GLU A 14 -4.55 12.51 9.72
C GLU A 14 -4.81 11.36 8.73
N ARG A 15 -3.97 11.21 7.70
CA ARG A 15 -4.07 10.14 6.69
C ARG A 15 -3.18 8.94 6.98
N ARG A 16 -2.24 9.05 7.93
CA ARG A 16 -1.24 8.00 8.21
C ARG A 16 -1.87 6.70 8.66
N GLU A 17 -2.90 6.76 9.50
CA GLU A 17 -3.58 5.55 9.99
C GLU A 17 -4.25 4.79 8.84
N PHE A 18 -4.99 5.51 7.99
CA PHE A 18 -5.61 4.94 6.81
C PHE A 18 -4.58 4.31 5.86
N VAL A 19 -3.52 5.04 5.52
CA VAL A 19 -2.46 4.54 4.63
C VAL A 19 -1.75 3.32 5.23
N THR A 20 -1.54 3.30 6.54
CA THR A 20 -0.95 2.14 7.24
C THR A 20 -1.82 0.90 7.08
N LYS A 21 -3.13 1.01 7.32
CA LYS A 21 -4.08 -0.10 7.15
C LYS A 21 -4.12 -0.58 5.70
N ALA A 22 -4.20 0.35 4.76
CA ALA A 22 -4.25 0.05 3.33
C ALA A 22 -2.97 -0.65 2.84
N MET A 23 -1.79 -0.22 3.31
CA MET A 23 -0.51 -0.88 2.99
C MET A 23 -0.37 -2.27 3.62
N ASN A 24 -0.82 -2.45 4.86
CA ASN A 24 -0.83 -3.77 5.51
C ASN A 24 -1.77 -4.74 4.78
N LYS A 25 -2.93 -4.26 4.30
CA LYS A 25 -3.87 -5.04 3.50
C LYS A 25 -3.30 -5.41 2.12
N LEU A 26 -2.57 -4.50 1.48
CA LEU A 26 -1.90 -4.76 0.20
C LEU A 26 -0.94 -5.95 0.28
N MET A 27 -0.13 -5.97 1.35
CA MET A 27 0.85 -7.04 1.61
C MET A 27 0.24 -8.25 2.35
N GLY A 28 -0.98 -8.10 2.89
CA GLY A 28 -1.71 -9.15 3.58
C GLY A 28 -1.95 -10.34 2.65
N ASP A 29 -1.71 -11.55 3.18
CA ASP A 29 -1.84 -12.83 2.48
C ASP A 29 -0.94 -13.01 1.24
N VAL A 30 -0.02 -12.08 0.96
CA VAL A 30 1.00 -12.22 -0.08
C VAL A 30 2.28 -12.71 0.58
N THR A 31 2.47 -14.03 0.58
CA THR A 31 3.74 -14.62 1.01
C THR A 31 4.84 -14.27 0.02
N TRP A 32 6.09 -14.15 0.50
CA TRP A 32 7.30 -13.94 -0.32
C TRP A 32 7.65 -15.21 -1.14
N THR A 33 6.68 -15.82 -1.80
CA THR A 33 6.90 -16.93 -2.73
C THR A 33 6.30 -16.54 -4.07
N MET A 34 7.05 -16.79 -5.14
CA MET A 34 6.65 -16.42 -6.50
C MET A 34 5.59 -17.36 -7.12
N SER A 35 4.80 -18.06 -6.29
CA SER A 35 3.74 -18.92 -6.81
C SER A 35 2.74 -18.11 -7.63
N THR A 36 2.20 -18.70 -8.70
CA THR A 36 1.20 -18.05 -9.56
C THR A 36 0.02 -17.53 -8.75
N LYS A 37 -0.43 -18.32 -7.76
CA LYS A 37 -1.48 -17.94 -6.81
C LYS A 37 -1.17 -16.67 -6.04
N ASN A 38 0.08 -16.49 -5.60
CA ASN A 38 0.49 -15.28 -4.88
C ASN A 38 0.55 -14.05 -5.79
N ARG A 39 0.93 -14.22 -7.07
CA ARG A 39 0.94 -13.12 -8.06
C ARG A 39 -0.46 -12.64 -8.40
N GLU A 40 -1.40 -13.56 -8.59
CA GLU A 40 -2.81 -13.22 -8.84
C GLU A 40 -3.42 -12.50 -7.64
N ARG A 41 -3.20 -13.02 -6.43
CA ARG A 41 -3.66 -12.38 -5.19
C ARG A 41 -3.07 -10.98 -5.02
N PHE A 42 -1.76 -10.82 -5.26
CA PHE A 42 -1.13 -9.51 -5.21
C PHE A 42 -1.75 -8.54 -6.24
N THR A 43 -2.02 -8.99 -7.46
CA THR A 43 -2.66 -8.17 -8.51
C THR A 43 -4.07 -7.72 -8.09
N GLN A 44 -4.84 -8.60 -7.46
CA GLN A 44 -6.15 -8.27 -6.88
C GLN A 44 -6.03 -7.27 -5.73
N ASN A 45 -5.05 -7.45 -4.84
CA ASN A 45 -4.79 -6.54 -3.73
C ASN A 45 -4.40 -5.14 -4.22
N VAL A 46 -3.52 -5.03 -5.23
CA VAL A 46 -3.14 -3.75 -5.85
C VAL A 46 -4.36 -3.05 -6.46
N SER A 47 -5.21 -3.80 -7.14
CA SER A 47 -6.43 -3.25 -7.76
C SER A 47 -7.41 -2.71 -6.71
N SER A 48 -7.59 -3.44 -5.61
CA SER A 48 -8.43 -3.03 -4.48
C SER A 48 -7.84 -1.80 -3.77
N PHE A 49 -6.54 -1.82 -3.51
CA PHE A 49 -5.80 -0.72 -2.89
C PHE A 49 -5.96 0.58 -3.68
N ARG A 50 -5.82 0.52 -5.01
CA ARG A 50 -5.99 1.70 -5.87
C ARG A 50 -7.41 2.27 -5.81
N ARG A 51 -8.43 1.42 -5.66
CA ARG A 51 -9.83 1.86 -5.51
C ARG A 51 -10.08 2.53 -4.16
N GLU A 52 -9.54 1.96 -3.08
CA GLU A 52 -9.65 2.53 -1.72
C GLU A 52 -8.97 3.91 -1.64
N LEU A 53 -7.79 4.06 -2.24
CA LEU A 53 -7.14 5.38 -2.32
C LEU A 53 -8.00 6.40 -3.06
N ALA A 54 -8.61 6.00 -4.18
CA ALA A 54 -9.46 6.88 -4.97
C ALA A 54 -10.75 7.28 -4.22
N SER A 55 -11.39 6.35 -3.49
CA SER A 55 -12.61 6.64 -2.75
C SER A 55 -12.38 7.62 -1.60
N GLU A 56 -11.23 7.52 -0.94
CA GLU A 56 -10.84 8.41 0.16
C GLU A 56 -10.14 9.68 -0.32
N ASN A 57 -10.07 9.91 -1.63
CA ASN A 57 -9.39 11.05 -2.24
C ASN A 57 -7.93 11.20 -1.75
N VAL A 58 -7.24 10.06 -1.66
CA VAL A 58 -5.84 9.94 -1.23
C VAL A 58 -4.94 9.75 -2.43
N VAL A 59 -4.02 10.69 -2.61
CA VAL A 59 -2.89 10.55 -3.53
C VAL A 59 -1.64 10.28 -2.70
N LEU A 60 -0.98 9.15 -2.96
CA LEU A 60 0.28 8.84 -2.29
C LEU A 60 1.37 9.79 -2.80
N VAL A 61 2.00 10.51 -1.88
CA VAL A 61 3.20 11.29 -2.19
C VAL A 61 4.38 10.32 -2.40
N PRO A 62 5.10 10.41 -3.55
CA PRO A 62 6.26 9.57 -3.79
C PRO A 62 7.42 9.91 -2.85
N VAL A 63 8.14 8.88 -2.41
CA VAL A 63 9.34 9.03 -1.57
C VAL A 63 10.43 9.71 -2.38
N ARG A 64 10.66 11.01 -2.11
CA ARG A 64 11.83 11.72 -2.65
C ARG A 64 13.09 11.21 -1.96
N VAL A 65 14.00 10.63 -2.74
CA VAL A 65 15.36 10.29 -2.30
C VAL A 65 16.23 11.45 -2.77
N TYR A 66 16.73 12.26 -1.84
CA TYR A 66 17.79 13.24 -2.10
C TYR A 66 19.14 12.61 -1.79
#